data_AF-A0A9D5ZWF7-F1
#
_entry.id   AF-A0A9D5ZWF7-F1
#
_cell.length_a   1.000
_cell.length_b   1.000
_cell.length_c   1.000
_cell.angle_alpha   90.00
_cell.angle_beta   90.00
_cell.angle_gamma   90.00
#
_symmetry.space_group_name_H-M   'P 1'
#
loop_
_entity.id
_entity.type
_entity.pdbx_description
1 polymer ?
#
loop_
_entity_poly.entity_id
_entity_poly.type
_entity_poly.pdbx_seq_one_letter_code
_entity_poly.pdbx_strand_id
1 'polypeptide(L)'
;MLALRRIVSLSLFFTLMLLTATAVVLFFKPASGVAQWTDWSFLWISWRRYEAMHLGLGLALIVLAVVQALLNLDLWLAALRDKQDNIRPLSLAPCLGLALALAVAIDAAFMLPPMRQVVDYAARGRANAAALYGEPPYDGASRSSLADFCAKLGLDLDRVQNTLAAKHIMVASTGQTLDDIAGKNGVSPAAIYDSIRPAKTDAPPGAKPSPLPPEPLAGMGRMTLAEFCGGYGLDTGQIVAKLAEIDIRAGAAMTLNDMAKINNRLPVEIYDALRYVSSAALGVPGGMGASGQKPSGPSASAPNAAHEPAAPGMEQGTPTPLAPAQPIQSAQPAQPGQPGQIQAAPAQTGAETPGGLALKIEPPVGLGKMLISEFCK
;
A
#
# COMPACT_ATOMS: atom_id res chain seq x y z
N MET A 1 50.18 12.59 -0.22
CA MET A 1 48.93 13.29 -0.61
C MET A 1 48.39 12.86 -1.98
N LEU A 2 49.21 12.70 -3.05
CA LEU A 2 48.71 12.25 -4.37
C LEU A 2 48.05 10.85 -4.36
N ALA A 3 48.62 9.88 -3.63
CA ALA A 3 48.04 8.54 -3.53
C ALA A 3 46.63 8.57 -2.89
N LEU A 4 46.42 9.40 -1.86
CA LEU A 4 45.12 9.55 -1.21
C LEU A 4 44.07 10.15 -2.16
N ARG A 5 44.43 11.21 -2.93
CA ARG A 5 43.55 11.78 -3.96
C ARG A 5 43.14 10.73 -5.01
N ARG A 6 44.07 9.88 -5.45
CA ARG A 6 43.80 8.79 -6.41
C ARG A 6 42.85 7.73 -5.83
N ILE A 7 43.08 7.31 -4.59
CA ILE A 7 42.24 6.31 -3.91
C ILE A 7 40.82 6.84 -3.73
N VAL A 8 40.66 8.08 -3.25
CA VAL A 8 39.33 8.69 -3.06
C VAL A 8 38.60 8.83 -4.39
N SER A 9 39.28 9.30 -5.45
CA SER A 9 38.67 9.43 -6.77
C SER A 9 38.22 8.09 -7.37
N LEU A 10 39.04 7.03 -7.26
CA LEU A 10 38.66 5.69 -7.72
C LEU A 10 37.52 5.10 -6.87
N SER A 11 37.55 5.31 -5.56
CA SER A 11 36.49 4.86 -4.65
C SER A 11 35.17 5.54 -4.98
N LEU A 12 35.18 6.84 -5.31
CA LEU A 12 34.01 7.60 -5.70
C LEU A 12 33.41 7.06 -7.02
N PHE A 13 34.27 6.74 -8.00
CA PHE A 13 33.85 6.11 -9.25
C PHE A 13 33.17 4.75 -9.03
N PHE A 14 33.80 3.84 -8.27
CA PHE A 14 33.20 2.52 -8.00
C PHE A 14 31.93 2.61 -7.17
N THR A 15 31.88 3.51 -6.19
CA THR A 15 30.67 3.73 -5.37
C THR A 15 29.54 4.26 -6.23
N LEU A 16 29.80 5.20 -7.14
CA LEU A 16 28.80 5.71 -8.10
C LEU A 16 28.29 4.60 -9.03
N MET A 17 29.18 3.74 -9.52
CA MET A 17 28.80 2.60 -10.37
C MET A 17 27.86 1.63 -9.64
N LEU A 18 28.20 1.23 -8.40
CA LEU A 18 27.35 0.36 -7.58
C LEU A 18 26.04 1.04 -7.16
N LEU A 19 26.08 2.35 -6.86
CA LEU A 19 24.89 3.13 -6.55
C LEU A 19 23.94 3.18 -7.75
N THR A 20 24.49 3.29 -8.96
CA THR A 20 23.69 3.29 -10.20
C THR A 20 23.08 1.91 -10.45
N ALA A 21 23.86 0.84 -10.29
CA ALA A 21 23.34 -0.52 -10.41
C ALA A 21 22.18 -0.78 -9.43
N THR A 22 22.31 -0.33 -8.18
CA THR A 22 21.22 -0.43 -7.19
C THR A 22 20.03 0.48 -7.49
N ALA A 23 20.27 1.70 -7.99
CA ALA A 23 19.21 2.61 -8.42
C ALA A 23 18.36 2.00 -9.54
N VAL A 24 19.01 1.35 -10.52
CA VAL A 24 18.31 0.67 -11.62
C VAL A 24 17.43 -0.46 -11.10
N VAL A 25 17.93 -1.30 -10.19
CA VAL A 25 17.12 -2.37 -9.58
C VAL A 25 15.93 -1.78 -8.81
N LEU A 26 16.15 -0.73 -8.02
CA LEU A 26 15.10 -0.07 -7.25
C LEU A 26 14.11 0.72 -8.12
N PHE A 27 14.51 1.15 -9.31
CA PHE A 27 13.64 1.81 -10.28
C PHE A 27 12.55 0.86 -10.80
N PHE A 28 12.91 -0.42 -11.02
CA PHE A 28 11.97 -1.46 -11.44
C PHE A 28 11.22 -2.13 -10.28
N LYS A 29 11.57 -1.82 -9.02
CA LYS A 29 10.90 -2.36 -7.84
C LYS A 29 9.40 -2.01 -7.89
N PRO A 30 8.50 -2.98 -7.64
CA PRO A 30 7.08 -2.70 -7.50
C PRO A 30 6.79 -1.72 -6.36
N ALA A 31 5.56 -1.24 -6.27
CA ALA A 31 5.12 -0.47 -5.10
C ALA A 31 5.46 -1.23 -3.80
N SER A 32 5.86 -0.52 -2.75
CA SER A 32 6.36 -1.11 -1.51
C SER A 32 5.38 -2.12 -0.89
N GLY A 33 4.07 -1.85 -0.97
CA GLY A 33 3.02 -2.78 -0.54
C GLY A 33 3.04 -4.10 -1.31
N VAL A 34 3.08 -4.05 -2.65
CA VAL A 34 3.15 -5.23 -3.52
C VAL A 34 4.47 -5.98 -3.35
N ALA A 35 5.59 -5.26 -3.21
CA ALA A 35 6.91 -5.84 -3.00
C ALA A 35 6.98 -6.61 -1.66
N GLN A 36 6.36 -6.09 -0.60
CA GLN A 36 6.27 -6.76 0.68
C GLN A 36 5.30 -7.95 0.63
N TRP A 37 4.14 -7.75 -0.01
CA TRP A 37 3.09 -8.76 -0.15
C TRP A 37 3.57 -10.03 -0.86
N THR A 38 4.42 -9.87 -1.87
CA THR A 38 4.91 -10.97 -2.70
C THR A 38 6.31 -11.46 -2.32
N ASP A 39 6.90 -10.90 -1.26
CA ASP A 39 8.30 -11.09 -0.88
C ASP A 39 9.27 -10.95 -2.07
N TRP A 40 9.14 -9.83 -2.79
CA TRP A 40 9.86 -9.62 -4.03
C TRP A 40 11.39 -9.67 -3.82
N SER A 41 12.04 -10.45 -4.66
CA SER A 41 13.49 -10.57 -4.70
C SER A 41 13.99 -10.52 -6.15
N PHE A 42 15.20 -10.01 -6.32
CA PHE A 42 15.90 -9.98 -7.59
C PHE A 42 17.30 -10.52 -7.39
N LEU A 43 17.75 -11.42 -8.28
CA LEU A 43 19.04 -12.11 -8.13
C LEU A 43 19.27 -12.65 -6.69
N TRP A 44 18.24 -13.29 -6.10
CA TRP A 44 18.33 -13.91 -4.77
C TRP A 44 18.47 -12.94 -3.60
N ILE A 45 18.44 -11.64 -3.88
CA ILE A 45 18.53 -10.56 -2.89
C ILE A 45 17.14 -9.94 -2.74
N SER A 46 16.64 -9.86 -1.52
CA SER A 46 15.35 -9.24 -1.24
C SER A 46 15.39 -7.72 -1.47
N TRP A 47 14.23 -7.13 -1.76
CA TRP A 47 14.14 -5.66 -1.96
C TRP A 47 14.69 -4.86 -0.77
N ARG A 48 14.51 -5.35 0.46
CA ARG A 48 14.99 -4.70 1.70
C ARG A 48 16.53 -4.60 1.72
N ARG A 49 17.21 -5.62 1.21
CA ARG A 49 18.68 -5.64 1.12
C ARG A 49 19.19 -4.71 0.03
N TYR A 50 18.52 -4.63 -1.12
CA TYR A 50 18.84 -3.65 -2.15
C TYR A 50 18.67 -2.22 -1.65
N GLU A 51 17.59 -1.95 -0.91
CA GLU A 51 17.35 -0.64 -0.30
C GLU A 51 18.45 -0.29 0.71
N ALA A 52 18.79 -1.20 1.63
CA ALA A 52 19.89 -1.00 2.57
C ALA A 52 21.24 -0.75 1.86
N MET A 53 21.53 -1.51 0.80
CA MET A 53 22.75 -1.34 0.01
C MET A 53 22.78 0.01 -0.70
N HIS A 54 21.66 0.44 -1.30
CA HIS A 54 21.56 1.72 -1.98
C HIS A 54 21.74 2.90 -1.01
N LEU A 55 21.10 2.85 0.16
CA LEU A 55 21.24 3.87 1.20
C LEU A 55 22.69 3.92 1.72
N GLY A 56 23.29 2.76 2.01
CA GLY A 56 24.68 2.68 2.49
C GLY A 56 25.68 3.22 1.46
N LEU A 57 25.52 2.85 0.18
CA LEU A 57 26.34 3.37 -0.92
C LEU A 57 26.13 4.86 -1.13
N GLY A 58 24.89 5.37 -0.99
CA GLY A 58 24.59 6.79 -1.11
C GLY A 58 25.27 7.62 -0.02
N LEU A 59 25.21 7.14 1.23
CA LEU A 59 25.93 7.77 2.34
C LEU A 59 27.45 7.74 2.11
N ALA A 60 28.00 6.61 1.68
CA ALA A 60 29.41 6.49 1.35
C ALA A 60 29.81 7.46 0.21
N LEU A 61 28.96 7.63 -0.80
CA LEU A 61 29.18 8.57 -1.91
C LEU A 61 29.23 10.02 -1.40
N ILE A 62 28.34 10.41 -0.49
CA ILE A 62 28.33 11.76 0.11
C ILE A 62 29.63 12.00 0.89
N VAL A 63 30.02 11.05 1.76
CA VAL A 63 31.26 11.16 2.54
C VAL A 63 32.48 11.26 1.62
N LEU A 64 32.57 10.40 0.60
CA LEU A 64 33.64 10.43 -0.38
C LEU A 64 33.65 11.73 -1.19
N ALA A 65 32.48 12.27 -1.55
CA ALA A 65 32.37 13.54 -2.26
C ALA A 65 32.84 14.72 -1.40
N VAL A 66 32.52 14.75 -0.10
CA VAL A 66 33.03 15.77 0.83
C VAL A 66 34.54 15.66 0.98
N VAL A 67 35.07 14.46 1.22
CA VAL A 67 36.52 14.24 1.32
C VAL A 67 37.22 14.65 0.01
N GLN A 68 36.67 14.29 -1.14
CA GLN A 68 37.18 14.69 -2.45
C GLN A 68 37.16 16.22 -2.61
N ALA A 69 36.09 16.90 -2.19
CA ALA A 69 35.99 18.36 -2.24
C ALA A 69 37.06 19.01 -1.36
N LEU A 70 37.24 18.54 -0.12
CA LEU A 70 38.26 19.03 0.82
C LEU A 70 39.70 18.81 0.31
N LEU A 71 39.97 17.65 -0.29
CA LEU A 71 41.29 17.34 -0.85
C LEU A 71 41.62 18.14 -2.12
N ASN A 72 40.62 18.65 -2.82
CA ASN A 72 40.75 19.39 -4.08
C ASN A 72 40.20 20.83 -3.96
N LEU A 73 40.21 21.42 -2.76
CA LEU A 73 39.74 22.79 -2.54
C LEU A 73 40.44 23.81 -3.45
N ASP A 74 41.73 23.64 -3.67
CA ASP A 74 42.50 24.52 -4.55
C ASP A 74 41.96 24.52 -5.99
N LEU A 75 41.50 23.37 -6.48
CA LEU A 75 40.90 23.24 -7.82
C LEU A 75 39.53 23.92 -7.88
N TRP A 76 38.70 23.75 -6.85
CA TRP A 76 37.40 24.40 -6.75
C TRP A 76 37.54 25.92 -6.63
N LEU A 77 38.49 26.39 -5.83
CA LEU A 77 38.79 27.82 -5.68
C LEU A 77 39.39 28.39 -6.96
N ALA A 78 40.25 27.65 -7.66
CA ALA A 78 40.76 28.04 -8.97
C ALA A 78 39.64 28.19 -10.00
N ALA A 79 38.61 27.34 -9.97
CA ALA A 79 37.45 27.45 -10.86
C ALA A 79 36.60 28.73 -10.61
N LEU A 80 36.77 29.39 -9.46
CA LEU A 80 36.12 30.66 -9.13
C LEU A 80 37.01 31.88 -9.39
N ARG A 81 38.30 31.69 -9.73
CA ARG A 81 39.25 32.78 -9.94
C ARG A 81 39.24 33.26 -11.39
N ASP A 82 39.35 34.56 -11.59
CA ASP A 82 39.52 35.18 -12.91
C ASP A 82 41.00 35.10 -13.36
N LYS A 83 41.30 35.48 -14.61
CA LYS A 83 42.67 35.60 -15.17
C LYS A 83 43.60 36.52 -14.36
N GLN A 84 43.02 37.32 -13.46
CA GLN A 84 43.71 38.27 -12.57
C GLN A 84 43.83 37.74 -11.12
N ASP A 85 43.59 36.45 -10.89
CA ASP A 85 43.64 35.73 -9.59
C ASP A 85 42.65 36.22 -8.51
N ASN A 86 41.70 37.08 -8.89
CA ASN A 86 40.60 37.50 -8.03
C ASN A 86 39.47 36.46 -8.00
N ILE A 87 38.99 36.11 -6.80
CA ILE A 87 37.84 35.20 -6.63
C ILE A 87 36.55 35.94 -7.05
N ARG A 88 35.94 35.48 -8.15
CA ARG A 88 34.66 35.97 -8.67
C ARG A 88 33.62 34.85 -8.62
N PRO A 89 32.85 34.74 -7.52
CA PRO A 89 31.85 33.68 -7.37
C PRO A 89 30.70 33.77 -8.39
N LEU A 90 30.48 34.96 -8.97
CA LEU A 90 29.43 35.24 -9.95
C LEU A 90 29.96 35.31 -11.39
N SER A 91 30.92 34.45 -11.74
CA SER A 91 31.40 34.29 -13.12
C SER A 91 30.47 33.38 -13.92
N LEU A 92 30.60 33.40 -15.26
CA LEU A 92 29.69 32.68 -16.17
C LEU A 92 29.60 31.17 -15.86
N ALA A 93 30.74 30.52 -15.59
CA ALA A 93 30.81 29.07 -15.37
C ALA A 93 30.04 28.59 -14.11
N PRO A 94 30.30 29.10 -12.89
CA PRO A 94 29.52 28.73 -11.71
C PRO A 94 28.05 29.16 -11.82
N CYS A 95 27.76 30.32 -12.43
CA CYS A 95 26.38 30.73 -12.70
C CYS A 95 25.65 29.76 -13.63
N LEU A 96 26.31 29.27 -14.68
CA LEU A 96 25.75 28.29 -15.60
C LEU A 96 25.54 26.92 -14.92
N GLY A 97 26.49 26.48 -14.10
CA GLY A 97 26.36 25.26 -13.31
C GLY A 97 25.18 25.34 -12.32
N LEU A 98 25.05 26.46 -11.62
CA LEU A 98 23.92 26.72 -10.73
C LEU A 98 22.60 26.81 -11.51
N ALA A 99 22.58 27.51 -12.65
CA ALA A 99 21.40 27.61 -13.50
C ALA A 99 20.95 26.24 -14.02
N LEU A 100 21.88 25.36 -14.40
CA LEU A 100 21.57 23.98 -14.80
C LEU A 100 21.00 23.17 -13.63
N ALA A 101 21.62 23.24 -12.45
CA ALA A 101 21.10 22.56 -11.26
C ALA A 101 19.69 23.04 -10.88
N LEU A 102 19.46 24.35 -10.94
CA LEU A 102 18.14 24.95 -10.71
C LEU A 102 17.15 24.56 -11.80
N ALA A 103 17.56 24.52 -13.07
CA ALA A 103 16.70 24.10 -14.17
C ALA A 103 16.22 22.66 -13.98
N VAL A 104 17.12 21.73 -13.61
CA VAL A 104 16.77 20.34 -13.30
C VAL A 104 15.88 20.24 -12.06
N ALA A 105 16.15 21.04 -11.02
CA ALA A 105 15.31 21.06 -9.82
C ALA A 105 13.89 21.60 -10.10
N ILE A 106 13.77 22.66 -10.89
CA ILE A 106 12.50 23.25 -11.34
C ILE A 106 11.77 22.24 -12.22
N ASP A 107 12.45 21.62 -13.18
CA ASP A 107 11.87 20.59 -14.04
C ASP A 107 11.24 19.45 -13.23
N ALA A 108 11.97 18.93 -12.24
CA ALA A 108 11.47 17.90 -11.32
C ALA A 108 10.31 18.40 -10.44
N ALA A 109 10.40 19.62 -9.91
CA ALA A 109 9.39 20.19 -9.00
C ALA A 109 8.05 20.48 -9.70
N PHE A 110 8.10 20.95 -10.94
CA PHE A 110 6.90 21.28 -11.72
C PHE A 110 6.45 20.15 -12.66
N MET A 111 7.09 18.98 -12.60
CA MET A 111 6.82 17.85 -13.49
C MET A 111 6.82 18.29 -14.97
N LEU A 112 7.84 19.07 -15.34
CA LEU A 112 8.08 19.44 -16.72
C LEU A 112 8.80 18.29 -17.46
N PRO A 113 8.82 18.29 -18.81
CA PRO A 113 9.64 17.33 -19.56
C PRO A 113 11.13 17.68 -19.47
N PRO A 114 12.03 16.70 -19.20
CA PRO A 114 11.81 15.25 -19.29
C PRO A 114 11.39 14.54 -17.99
N MET A 115 11.48 15.16 -16.81
CA MET A 115 11.22 14.45 -15.54
C MET A 115 9.83 13.83 -15.45
N ARG A 116 8.80 14.48 -16.02
CA ARG A 116 7.46 13.90 -16.13
C ARG A 116 7.44 12.53 -16.79
N GLN A 117 8.18 12.36 -17.89
CA GLN A 117 8.20 11.09 -18.62
C GLN A 117 8.79 9.99 -17.75
N VAL A 118 9.90 10.28 -17.05
CA VAL A 118 10.56 9.33 -16.14
C VAL A 118 9.60 8.87 -15.04
N VAL A 119 8.85 9.80 -14.43
CA VAL A 119 7.86 9.49 -13.39
C VAL A 119 6.71 8.66 -13.95
N ASP A 120 6.17 9.03 -15.12
CA ASP A 120 5.09 8.29 -15.78
C ASP A 120 5.51 6.86 -16.16
N TYR A 121 6.76 6.66 -16.62
CA TYR A 121 7.32 5.33 -16.88
C TYR A 121 7.41 4.49 -15.61
N ALA A 122 7.90 5.07 -14.53
CA ALA A 122 7.97 4.37 -13.24
C ALA A 122 6.56 4.03 -12.71
N ALA A 123 5.57 4.89 -12.92
CA ALA A 123 4.18 4.63 -12.53
C ALA A 123 3.58 3.46 -13.31
N ARG A 124 3.76 3.42 -14.65
CA ARG A 124 3.34 2.30 -15.49
C ARG A 124 3.98 0.97 -15.05
N GLY A 125 5.28 0.99 -14.76
CA GLY A 125 5.99 -0.19 -14.26
C GLY A 125 5.37 -0.74 -12.97
N ARG A 126 5.02 0.14 -12.02
CA ARG A 126 4.36 -0.26 -10.77
C ARG A 126 2.96 -0.81 -10.98
N ALA A 127 2.15 -0.20 -11.85
CA ALA A 127 0.81 -0.68 -12.17
C ALA A 127 0.85 -2.07 -12.82
N ASN A 128 1.77 -2.30 -13.76
CA ASN A 128 1.96 -3.60 -14.38
C ASN A 128 2.40 -4.67 -13.37
N ALA A 129 3.28 -4.29 -12.44
CA ALA A 129 3.72 -5.19 -11.39
C ALA A 129 2.58 -5.54 -10.41
N ALA A 130 1.72 -4.59 -10.07
CA ALA A 130 0.52 -4.86 -9.27
C ALA A 130 -0.43 -5.84 -9.97
N ALA A 131 -0.64 -5.69 -11.28
CA ALA A 131 -1.45 -6.62 -12.07
C ALA A 131 -0.85 -8.03 -12.15
N LEU A 132 0.48 -8.15 -12.21
CA LEU A 132 1.18 -9.44 -12.32
C LEU A 132 1.29 -10.18 -10.99
N TYR A 133 1.63 -9.47 -9.91
CA TYR A 133 1.96 -10.06 -8.61
C TYR A 133 0.80 -10.04 -7.61
N GLY A 134 -0.27 -9.30 -7.90
CA GLY A 134 -1.41 -9.12 -7.02
C GLY A 134 -1.18 -8.05 -5.96
N GLU A 135 -2.25 -7.37 -5.57
CA GLU A 135 -2.23 -6.30 -4.58
C GLU A 135 -2.75 -6.81 -3.23
N PRO A 136 -2.16 -6.40 -2.10
CA PRO A 136 -2.74 -6.70 -0.79
C PRO A 136 -4.16 -6.14 -0.68
N PRO A 137 -5.04 -6.78 0.12
CA PRO A 137 -6.44 -6.35 0.25
C PRO A 137 -6.60 -4.94 0.86
N TYR A 138 -5.59 -4.48 1.60
CA TYR A 138 -5.49 -3.12 2.13
C TYR A 138 -4.02 -2.76 2.40
N ASP A 139 -3.73 -1.48 2.57
CA ASP A 139 -2.35 -1.04 2.82
C ASP A 139 -1.80 -1.59 4.15
N GLY A 140 -0.56 -2.06 4.12
CA GLY A 140 0.11 -2.66 5.28
C GLY A 140 -0.45 -4.03 5.71
N ALA A 141 -1.26 -4.70 4.89
CA ALA A 141 -1.85 -5.99 5.25
C ALA A 141 -0.85 -7.08 5.65
N SER A 142 0.36 -7.08 5.07
CA SER A 142 1.46 -7.96 5.44
C SER A 142 2.02 -7.70 6.85
N ARG A 143 1.92 -6.47 7.35
CA ARG A 143 2.39 -6.07 8.69
C ARG A 143 1.31 -6.20 9.77
N SER A 144 0.06 -6.39 9.38
CA SER A 144 -1.02 -6.66 10.33
C SER A 144 -0.81 -8.00 11.02
N SER A 145 -1.21 -8.08 12.30
CA SER A 145 -1.31 -9.37 12.99
C SER A 145 -2.33 -10.26 12.30
N LEU A 146 -2.20 -11.59 12.46
CA LEU A 146 -3.19 -12.51 11.92
C LEU A 146 -4.61 -12.22 12.44
N ALA A 147 -4.74 -11.86 13.72
CA ALA A 147 -6.01 -11.46 14.32
C ALA A 147 -6.61 -10.21 13.67
N ASP A 148 -5.82 -9.13 13.55
CA ASP A 148 -6.27 -7.88 12.93
C ASP A 148 -6.60 -8.06 11.46
N PHE A 149 -5.82 -8.89 10.77
CA PHE A 149 -6.04 -9.23 9.37
C PHE A 149 -7.37 -9.97 9.19
N CYS A 150 -7.67 -10.96 10.04
CA CYS A 150 -8.94 -11.67 10.01
C CYS A 150 -10.11 -10.73 10.35
N ALA A 151 -9.98 -9.90 11.40
CA ALA A 151 -11.00 -8.95 11.81
C ALA A 151 -11.33 -7.94 10.70
N LYS A 152 -10.33 -7.39 10.01
CA LYS A 152 -10.52 -6.45 8.90
C LYS A 152 -11.21 -7.07 7.68
N LEU A 153 -11.04 -8.37 7.47
CA LEU A 153 -11.61 -9.08 6.31
C LEU A 153 -12.88 -9.86 6.65
N GLY A 154 -13.35 -9.79 7.90
CA GLY A 154 -14.51 -10.54 8.38
C GLY A 154 -14.30 -12.06 8.35
N LEU A 155 -13.07 -12.52 8.57
CA LEU A 155 -12.72 -13.95 8.58
C LEU A 155 -12.78 -14.51 10.01
N ASP A 156 -13.27 -15.74 10.14
CA ASP A 156 -13.25 -16.47 11.41
C ASP A 156 -11.82 -16.93 11.72
N LEU A 157 -11.29 -16.47 12.86
CA LEU A 157 -9.89 -16.67 13.23
C LEU A 157 -9.56 -18.16 13.44
N ASP A 158 -10.45 -18.90 14.12
CA ASP A 158 -10.25 -20.33 14.42
C ASP A 158 -10.23 -21.15 13.12
N ARG A 159 -11.14 -20.84 12.21
CA ARG A 159 -11.19 -21.46 10.89
C ARG A 159 -9.96 -21.16 10.04
N VAL A 160 -9.47 -19.91 10.08
CA VAL A 160 -8.24 -19.52 9.38
C VAL A 160 -7.05 -20.30 9.93
N GLN A 161 -6.91 -20.41 11.25
CA GLN A 161 -5.85 -21.20 11.88
C GLN A 161 -5.90 -22.67 11.48
N ASN A 162 -7.09 -23.28 11.50
CA ASN A 162 -7.27 -24.67 11.06
C ASN A 162 -6.90 -24.87 9.58
N THR A 163 -7.25 -23.90 8.73
CA THR A 163 -6.91 -23.95 7.29
C THR A 163 -5.39 -23.82 7.06
N LEU A 164 -4.74 -22.93 7.82
CA LEU A 164 -3.28 -22.75 7.76
C LEU A 164 -2.54 -24.00 8.28
N ALA A 165 -3.00 -24.56 9.39
CA ALA A 165 -2.45 -25.80 9.96
C ALA A 165 -2.60 -26.99 8.99
N ALA A 166 -3.76 -27.12 8.32
CA ALA A 166 -3.99 -28.13 7.30
C ALA A 166 -3.07 -27.99 6.08
N LYS A 167 -2.57 -26.79 5.81
CA LYS A 167 -1.59 -26.49 4.75
C LYS A 167 -0.14 -26.48 5.24
N HIS A 168 0.10 -27.00 6.45
CA HIS A 168 1.42 -27.05 7.09
C HIS A 168 2.08 -25.67 7.31
N ILE A 169 1.27 -24.60 7.44
CA ILE A 169 1.75 -23.26 7.79
C ILE A 169 1.70 -23.11 9.31
N MET A 170 2.87 -22.98 9.92
CA MET A 170 3.04 -22.84 11.36
C MET A 170 2.75 -21.40 11.81
N VAL A 171 1.74 -21.24 12.67
CA VAL A 171 1.40 -19.98 13.33
C VAL A 171 1.62 -20.17 14.83
N ALA A 172 2.58 -19.44 15.42
CA ALA A 172 2.88 -19.60 16.84
C ALA A 172 1.97 -18.75 17.74
N SER A 173 1.45 -17.64 17.22
CA SER A 173 0.51 -16.76 17.92
C SER A 173 -0.31 -15.94 16.94
N THR A 174 -1.55 -15.61 17.32
CA THR A 174 -2.46 -14.74 16.56
C THR A 174 -1.97 -13.29 16.46
N GLY A 175 -1.07 -12.89 17.36
CA GLY A 175 -0.42 -11.57 17.34
C GLY A 175 0.75 -11.46 16.36
N GLN A 176 1.18 -12.56 15.73
CA GLN A 176 2.25 -12.52 14.73
C GLN A 176 1.77 -11.85 13.45
N THR A 177 2.67 -11.09 12.84
CA THR A 177 2.40 -10.45 11.55
C THR A 177 2.40 -11.48 10.44
N LEU A 178 1.69 -11.20 9.34
CA LEU A 178 1.73 -12.06 8.15
C LEU A 178 3.16 -12.17 7.60
N ASP A 179 3.97 -11.10 7.66
CA ASP A 179 5.39 -11.10 7.29
C ASP A 179 6.21 -12.09 8.14
N ASP A 180 5.98 -12.14 9.46
CA ASP A 180 6.69 -13.06 10.35
C ASP A 180 6.30 -14.52 10.11
N ILE A 181 5.01 -14.77 9.89
CA ILE A 181 4.49 -16.11 9.57
C ILE A 181 5.05 -16.55 8.21
N ALA A 182 5.02 -15.68 7.21
CA ALA A 182 5.60 -15.89 5.89
C ALA A 182 7.09 -16.27 5.96
N GLY A 183 7.88 -15.46 6.67
CA GLY A 183 9.32 -15.68 6.83
C GLY A 183 9.68 -16.99 7.51
N LYS A 184 8.91 -17.41 8.53
CA LYS A 184 9.14 -18.69 9.24
C LYS A 184 8.78 -19.92 8.41
N ASN A 185 7.81 -19.77 7.50
CA ASN A 185 7.30 -20.87 6.69
C ASN A 185 7.86 -20.88 5.27
N GLY A 186 8.72 -19.92 4.90
CA GLY A 186 9.32 -19.83 3.56
C GLY A 186 8.29 -19.56 2.45
N VAL A 187 7.17 -18.91 2.78
CA VAL A 187 6.09 -18.55 1.85
C VAL A 187 5.91 -17.04 1.83
N SER A 188 5.26 -16.48 0.82
CA SER A 188 4.93 -15.05 0.78
C SER A 188 3.63 -14.75 1.56
N PRO A 189 3.43 -13.52 2.07
CA PRO A 189 2.15 -13.09 2.65
C PRO A 189 0.97 -13.26 1.69
N ALA A 190 1.19 -13.03 0.39
CA ALA A 190 0.22 -13.31 -0.67
C ALA A 190 -0.21 -14.79 -0.70
N ALA A 191 0.75 -15.72 -0.62
CA ALA A 191 0.45 -17.14 -0.61
C ALA A 191 -0.37 -17.56 0.63
N ILE A 192 -0.09 -16.96 1.79
CA ILE A 192 -0.90 -17.16 3.01
C ILE A 192 -2.33 -16.70 2.74
N TYR A 193 -2.53 -15.51 2.15
CA TYR A 193 -3.86 -15.00 1.83
C TYR A 193 -4.61 -15.85 0.81
N ASP A 194 -3.95 -16.25 -0.28
CA ASP A 194 -4.55 -17.13 -1.29
C ASP A 194 -4.95 -18.48 -0.68
N SER A 195 -4.23 -18.92 0.36
CA SER A 195 -4.54 -20.15 1.06
C SER A 195 -5.82 -20.10 1.89
N ILE A 196 -6.18 -18.92 2.40
CA ILE A 196 -7.35 -18.67 3.28
C ILE A 196 -8.54 -18.07 2.53
N ARG A 197 -8.31 -17.46 1.36
CA ARG A 197 -9.35 -16.92 0.47
C ARG A 197 -10.54 -17.88 0.24
N PRO A 198 -10.35 -19.19 -0.02
CA PRO A 198 -11.48 -20.12 -0.17
C PRO A 198 -12.30 -20.31 1.12
N ALA A 199 -11.74 -20.07 2.31
CA ALA A 199 -12.49 -20.15 3.57
C ALA A 199 -13.54 -19.02 3.73
N LYS A 200 -13.46 -17.94 2.92
CA LYS A 200 -14.51 -16.90 2.83
C LYS A 200 -15.75 -17.40 2.07
N THR A 201 -15.63 -18.52 1.34
CA THR A 201 -16.68 -19.03 0.43
C THR A 201 -17.60 -20.07 1.07
N ASP A 202 -17.19 -20.76 2.14
CA ASP A 202 -18.16 -21.57 2.89
C ASP A 202 -18.81 -20.68 3.95
N ALA A 203 -19.84 -19.95 3.53
CA ALA A 203 -20.80 -19.37 4.44
C ALA A 203 -21.33 -20.44 5.42
N PRO A 204 -21.78 -20.06 6.63
CA PRO A 204 -22.43 -20.99 7.56
C PRO A 204 -23.54 -21.78 6.85
N PRO A 205 -23.78 -23.07 7.22
CA PRO A 205 -24.74 -23.92 6.53
C PRO A 205 -26.13 -23.26 6.58
N GLY A 206 -26.56 -22.65 5.46
CA GLY A 206 -27.87 -22.00 5.35
C GLY A 206 -27.94 -20.72 4.51
N ALA A 207 -26.84 -20.01 4.23
CA ALA A 207 -26.89 -18.79 3.41
C ALA A 207 -26.72 -19.13 1.91
N LYS A 208 -27.79 -18.98 1.13
CA LYS A 208 -27.80 -19.18 -0.33
C LYS A 208 -26.95 -18.13 -1.05
N PRO A 209 -26.28 -18.47 -2.17
CA PRO A 209 -25.37 -17.57 -2.87
C PRO A 209 -26.10 -16.34 -3.41
N SER A 210 -25.66 -15.15 -3.00
CA SER A 210 -25.98 -13.90 -3.69
C SER A 210 -25.06 -13.80 -4.93
N PRO A 211 -25.56 -13.42 -6.12
CA PRO A 211 -24.75 -13.28 -7.33
C PRO A 211 -23.74 -12.13 -7.26
N LEU A 212 -23.85 -11.27 -6.25
CA LEU A 212 -23.02 -10.08 -6.07
C LEU A 212 -21.82 -10.39 -5.17
N PRO A 213 -20.64 -9.79 -5.45
CA PRO A 213 -19.46 -9.98 -4.62
C PRO A 213 -19.71 -9.58 -3.16
N PRO A 214 -18.95 -10.15 -2.20
CA PRO A 214 -19.19 -9.91 -0.79
C PRO A 214 -18.83 -8.50 -0.31
N GLU A 215 -18.04 -7.76 -1.09
CA GLU A 215 -17.61 -6.39 -0.81
C GLU A 215 -17.71 -5.51 -2.05
N PRO A 216 -17.96 -4.20 -1.87
CA PRO A 216 -18.01 -3.28 -2.99
C PRO A 216 -16.60 -3.05 -3.57
N LEU A 217 -16.35 -3.57 -4.78
CA LEU A 217 -15.21 -3.20 -5.62
C LEU A 217 -15.03 -1.67 -5.72
N ALA A 218 -13.77 -1.23 -5.66
CA ALA A 218 -13.39 0.17 -5.78
C ALA A 218 -13.93 0.77 -7.10
N GLY A 219 -14.64 1.90 -7.01
CA GLY A 219 -15.21 2.60 -8.17
C GLY A 219 -16.71 2.37 -8.42
N MET A 220 -17.36 1.39 -7.76
CA MET A 220 -18.80 1.11 -7.96
C MET A 220 -19.75 2.23 -7.51
N GLY A 221 -19.32 3.12 -6.61
CA GLY A 221 -20.11 4.28 -6.19
C GLY A 221 -20.41 5.29 -7.32
N ARG A 222 -19.64 5.25 -8.42
CA ARG A 222 -19.80 6.16 -9.58
C ARG A 222 -20.71 5.59 -10.66
N MET A 223 -21.05 4.31 -10.59
CA MET A 223 -21.92 3.64 -11.57
C MET A 223 -23.38 3.97 -11.29
N THR A 224 -24.17 4.09 -12.35
CA THR A 224 -25.63 4.19 -12.24
C THR A 224 -26.24 2.84 -11.86
N LEU A 225 -27.42 2.85 -11.24
CA LEU A 225 -28.13 1.62 -10.90
C LEU A 225 -28.43 0.75 -12.14
N ALA A 226 -28.72 1.37 -13.29
CA ALA A 226 -28.93 0.66 -14.55
C ALA A 226 -27.65 -0.03 -15.07
N GLU A 227 -26.50 0.65 -15.04
CA GLU A 227 -25.20 0.07 -15.43
C GLU A 227 -24.79 -1.06 -14.48
N PHE A 228 -25.01 -0.86 -13.18
CA PHE A 228 -24.76 -1.86 -12.16
C PHE A 228 -25.62 -3.11 -12.39
N CYS A 229 -26.94 -2.95 -12.55
CA CYS A 229 -27.85 -4.07 -12.81
C CYS A 229 -27.52 -4.78 -14.14
N GLY A 230 -27.17 -4.03 -15.18
CA GLY A 230 -26.76 -4.57 -16.48
C GLY A 230 -25.48 -5.41 -16.42
N GLY A 231 -24.52 -5.04 -15.56
CA GLY A 231 -23.27 -5.79 -15.36
C GLY A 231 -23.44 -7.14 -14.65
N TYR A 232 -24.51 -7.30 -13.86
CA TYR A 232 -24.78 -8.50 -13.07
C TYR A 232 -26.05 -9.27 -13.50
N GLY A 233 -26.67 -8.89 -14.61
CA GLY A 233 -27.87 -9.55 -15.14
C GLY A 233 -29.12 -9.39 -14.27
N LEU A 234 -29.22 -8.28 -13.53
CA LEU A 234 -30.35 -7.97 -12.65
C LEU A 234 -31.40 -7.11 -13.39
N ASP A 235 -32.67 -7.34 -13.10
CA ASP A 235 -33.75 -6.49 -13.63
C ASP A 235 -33.84 -5.17 -12.85
N THR A 236 -33.48 -4.07 -13.50
CA THR A 236 -33.46 -2.74 -12.88
C THR A 236 -34.82 -2.32 -12.32
N GLY A 237 -35.93 -2.73 -12.95
CA GLY A 237 -37.28 -2.42 -12.49
C GLY A 237 -37.65 -3.15 -11.19
N GLN A 238 -37.34 -4.44 -11.11
CA GLN A 238 -37.56 -5.26 -9.91
C GLN A 238 -36.70 -4.79 -8.74
N ILE A 239 -35.43 -4.43 -8.99
CA ILE A 239 -34.53 -3.93 -7.94
C ILE A 239 -35.00 -2.58 -7.39
N VAL A 240 -35.44 -1.65 -8.25
CA VAL A 240 -36.01 -0.36 -7.79
C VAL A 240 -37.27 -0.56 -6.96
N ALA A 241 -38.16 -1.47 -7.37
CA ALA A 241 -39.37 -1.79 -6.62
C ALA A 241 -39.04 -2.39 -5.24
N LYS A 242 -38.06 -3.29 -5.17
CA LYS A 242 -37.62 -3.91 -3.91
C LYS A 242 -36.86 -2.96 -2.98
N LEU A 243 -36.11 -2.00 -3.54
CA LEU A 243 -35.48 -0.93 -2.76
C LEU A 243 -36.52 0.01 -2.16
N ALA A 244 -37.61 0.29 -2.89
CA ALA A 244 -38.72 1.09 -2.37
C ALA A 244 -39.47 0.39 -1.21
N GLU A 245 -39.56 -0.95 -1.21
CA GLU A 245 -40.14 -1.73 -0.09
C GLU A 245 -39.35 -1.58 1.22
N ILE A 246 -38.05 -1.29 1.15
CA ILE A 246 -37.17 -1.07 2.30
C ILE A 246 -36.86 0.43 2.54
N ASP A 247 -37.73 1.31 2.04
CA ASP A 247 -37.67 2.77 2.18
C ASP A 247 -36.37 3.40 1.61
N ILE A 248 -35.82 2.81 0.54
CA ILE A 248 -34.68 3.37 -0.19
C ILE A 248 -35.18 3.95 -1.51
N ARG A 249 -35.07 5.27 -1.66
CA ARG A 249 -35.31 5.98 -2.92
C ARG A 249 -34.20 5.67 -3.90
N ALA A 250 -34.54 4.91 -4.93
CA ALA A 250 -33.63 4.50 -6.00
C ALA A 250 -34.22 4.86 -7.36
N GLY A 251 -33.35 5.30 -8.29
CA GLY A 251 -33.72 5.59 -9.67
C GLY A 251 -32.72 4.94 -10.62
N ALA A 252 -33.19 4.46 -11.78
CA ALA A 252 -32.35 3.74 -12.74
C ALA A 252 -31.12 4.56 -13.23
N ALA A 253 -31.29 5.87 -13.39
CA ALA A 253 -30.22 6.79 -13.81
C ALA A 253 -29.37 7.34 -12.65
N MET A 254 -29.67 6.95 -11.41
CA MET A 254 -29.03 7.48 -10.21
C MET A 254 -27.76 6.70 -9.90
N THR A 255 -26.68 7.39 -9.51
CA THR A 255 -25.45 6.72 -9.06
C THR A 255 -25.62 6.14 -7.67
N LEU A 256 -24.85 5.10 -7.33
CA LEU A 256 -24.85 4.52 -5.97
C LEU A 256 -24.50 5.58 -4.90
N ASN A 257 -23.60 6.51 -5.21
CA ASN A 257 -23.28 7.63 -4.32
C ASN A 257 -24.42 8.63 -4.16
N ASP A 258 -25.15 8.93 -5.23
CA ASP A 258 -26.27 9.84 -5.13
C ASP A 258 -27.44 9.19 -4.37
N MET A 259 -27.66 7.88 -4.55
CA MET A 259 -28.62 7.12 -3.74
C MET A 259 -28.25 7.18 -2.26
N ALA A 260 -26.97 7.05 -1.92
CA ALA A 260 -26.49 7.18 -0.55
C ALA A 260 -26.83 8.57 0.03
N LYS A 261 -26.58 9.65 -0.73
CA LYS A 261 -26.88 11.03 -0.31
C LYS A 261 -28.37 11.29 -0.10
N ILE A 262 -29.24 10.87 -1.04
CA ILE A 262 -30.68 11.13 -0.93
C ILE A 262 -31.32 10.34 0.22
N ASN A 263 -30.80 9.15 0.52
CA ASN A 263 -31.32 8.30 1.58
C ASN A 263 -30.64 8.52 2.94
N ASN A 264 -29.71 9.49 3.05
CA ASN A 264 -28.90 9.74 4.25
C ASN A 264 -28.19 8.47 4.78
N ARG A 265 -27.69 7.64 3.87
CA ARG A 265 -27.00 6.37 4.16
C ARG A 265 -25.59 6.39 3.63
N LEU A 266 -24.73 5.53 4.16
CA LEU A 266 -23.39 5.33 3.61
C LEU A 266 -23.45 4.55 2.29
N PRO A 267 -22.56 4.79 1.31
CA PRO A 267 -22.53 4.04 0.05
C PRO A 267 -22.40 2.52 0.22
N VAL A 268 -21.75 2.07 1.29
CA VAL A 268 -21.64 0.65 1.66
C VAL A 268 -23.00 0.08 2.06
N GLU A 269 -23.81 0.83 2.81
CA GLU A 269 -25.15 0.39 3.23
C GLU A 269 -26.11 0.25 2.05
N ILE A 270 -25.97 1.12 1.03
CA ILE A 270 -26.72 1.00 -0.23
C ILE A 270 -26.31 -0.27 -0.99
N TYR A 271 -25.03 -0.61 -0.99
CA TYR A 271 -24.53 -1.84 -1.59
C TYR A 271 -25.03 -3.09 -0.86
N ASP A 272 -25.04 -3.08 0.46
CA ASP A 272 -25.57 -4.19 1.27
C ASP A 272 -27.08 -4.36 1.06
N ALA A 273 -27.82 -3.26 0.97
CA ALA A 273 -29.23 -3.28 0.63
C ALA A 273 -29.48 -3.86 -0.78
N LEU A 274 -28.66 -3.48 -1.77
CA LEU A 274 -28.70 -4.04 -3.13
C LEU A 274 -28.44 -5.55 -3.13
N ARG A 275 -27.48 -6.01 -2.33
CA ARG A 275 -27.17 -7.43 -2.17
C ARG A 275 -28.31 -8.21 -1.53
N TYR A 276 -28.95 -7.61 -0.52
CA TYR A 276 -30.13 -8.17 0.14
C TYR A 276 -31.30 -8.31 -0.85
N VAL A 277 -31.68 -7.25 -1.56
CA VAL A 277 -32.82 -7.29 -2.51
C VAL A 277 -32.53 -8.16 -3.74
N SER A 278 -31.28 -8.21 -4.22
CA SER A 278 -30.87 -9.10 -5.31
C SER A 278 -31.00 -10.57 -4.95
N SER A 279 -30.66 -10.93 -3.70
CA SER A 279 -30.87 -12.28 -3.20
C SER A 279 -32.36 -12.63 -3.03
N ALA A 280 -33.20 -11.63 -2.73
CA ALA A 280 -34.65 -11.81 -2.61
C ALA A 280 -35.37 -11.84 -3.98
N ALA A 281 -34.87 -11.13 -4.99
CA ALA A 281 -35.49 -11.04 -6.32
C ALA A 281 -35.28 -12.31 -7.19
N LEU A 282 -34.25 -13.10 -6.91
CA LEU A 282 -33.94 -14.34 -7.64
C LEU A 282 -34.67 -15.60 -7.12
N GLY A 283 -35.54 -15.46 -6.12
CA GLY A 283 -36.53 -16.47 -5.74
C GLY A 283 -37.81 -16.30 -6.58
N VAL A 284 -37.95 -17.09 -7.64
CA VAL A 284 -39.01 -16.95 -8.68
C VAL A 284 -40.42 -17.39 -8.19
N PRO A 285 -41.49 -17.27 -9.02
CA PRO A 285 -42.76 -16.61 -8.70
C PRO A 285 -43.86 -17.58 -8.21
N GLY A 286 -44.90 -17.02 -7.60
CA GLY A 286 -46.22 -17.67 -7.57
C GLY A 286 -46.90 -17.75 -6.21
N GLY A 287 -48.13 -17.25 -6.16
CA GLY A 287 -49.23 -17.95 -5.51
C GLY A 287 -49.62 -17.55 -4.09
N MET A 288 -50.58 -16.63 -4.02
CA MET A 288 -51.75 -16.59 -3.12
C MET A 288 -51.56 -16.49 -1.59
N GLY A 289 -52.17 -15.44 -1.03
CA GLY A 289 -52.51 -15.35 0.39
C GLY A 289 -53.15 -14.01 0.76
N ALA A 290 -54.37 -13.78 0.28
CA ALA A 290 -55.18 -12.61 0.63
C ALA A 290 -55.55 -12.57 2.13
N SER A 291 -55.41 -11.40 2.74
CA SER A 291 -56.35 -10.75 3.67
C SER A 291 -55.71 -9.41 4.08
N GLY A 292 -56.26 -8.21 3.85
CA GLY A 292 -57.66 -7.84 3.80
C GLY A 292 -57.97 -6.90 4.95
N GLN A 293 -57.46 -5.65 4.95
CA GLN A 293 -58.18 -4.48 5.48
C GLN A 293 -57.43 -3.14 5.28
N LYS A 294 -58.07 -2.27 4.48
CA LYS A 294 -58.16 -0.80 4.62
C LYS A 294 -59.68 -0.53 4.89
N PRO A 295 -60.17 0.68 5.23
CA PRO A 295 -59.47 1.95 5.39
C PRO A 295 -59.98 2.87 6.52
N SER A 296 -59.20 3.91 6.84
CA SER A 296 -59.70 5.31 6.92
C SER A 296 -58.55 6.29 7.22
N GLY A 297 -58.30 7.25 6.31
CA GLY A 297 -57.72 8.54 6.66
C GLY A 297 -58.86 9.50 7.05
N PRO A 298 -58.70 10.84 6.90
CA PRO A 298 -57.49 11.64 6.70
C PRO A 298 -57.39 12.75 7.77
N SER A 299 -56.26 13.46 7.90
CA SER A 299 -56.34 14.91 8.09
C SER A 299 -54.99 15.59 7.88
N ALA A 300 -55.09 16.77 7.29
CA ALA A 300 -54.02 17.63 6.81
C ALA A 300 -53.56 18.65 7.88
N SER A 301 -52.49 19.35 7.50
CA SER A 301 -52.22 20.77 7.77
C SER A 301 -51.60 21.16 9.12
N ALA A 302 -50.38 21.69 9.02
CA ALA A 302 -49.81 22.70 9.92
C ALA A 302 -50.65 24.01 9.86
N PRO A 303 -50.49 25.03 10.75
CA PRO A 303 -49.24 25.80 10.83
C PRO A 303 -48.84 26.40 12.21
N ASN A 304 -47.53 26.64 12.34
CA ASN A 304 -46.81 27.78 12.94
C ASN A 304 -47.52 28.79 13.87
N ALA A 305 -46.92 29.06 15.04
CA ALA A 305 -46.85 30.42 15.64
C ALA A 305 -45.77 30.51 16.74
N ALA A 306 -45.03 31.61 16.72
CA ALA A 306 -43.92 31.98 17.59
C ALA A 306 -44.38 32.78 18.83
N HIS A 307 -43.61 32.78 19.93
CA HIS A 307 -43.05 33.98 20.60
C HIS A 307 -42.33 33.65 21.92
N GLU A 308 -41.22 34.38 22.12
CA GLU A 308 -40.32 34.66 23.27
C GLU A 308 -40.95 34.96 24.66
N PRO A 309 -40.19 35.39 25.71
CA PRO A 309 -38.88 34.98 26.26
C PRO A 309 -38.87 34.91 27.83
N ALA A 310 -37.80 34.40 28.47
CA ALA A 310 -37.22 34.94 29.72
C ALA A 310 -36.10 34.03 30.30
N ALA A 311 -34.97 34.65 30.67
CA ALA A 311 -33.74 34.09 31.26
C ALA A 311 -33.80 34.06 32.82
N PRO A 312 -32.70 33.93 33.60
CA PRO A 312 -31.33 33.41 33.36
C PRO A 312 -30.83 32.43 34.46
N GLY A 313 -29.67 31.78 34.26
CA GLY A 313 -28.90 31.19 35.37
C GLY A 313 -27.65 30.39 34.97
N MET A 314 -26.48 30.99 35.24
CA MET A 314 -25.16 30.42 35.64
C MET A 314 -24.52 29.33 34.73
N GLU A 315 -23.23 29.29 34.40
CA GLU A 315 -22.00 30.00 34.74
C GLU A 315 -20.98 29.64 33.63
N GLN A 316 -20.07 30.56 33.30
CA GLN A 316 -18.95 30.32 32.38
C GLN A 316 -17.75 29.72 33.13
N GLY A 317 -17.19 28.62 32.61
CA GLY A 317 -15.91 28.07 33.03
C GLY A 317 -14.94 27.94 31.85
N THR A 318 -13.93 28.80 31.82
CA THR A 318 -12.82 28.90 30.86
C THR A 318 -11.88 27.67 30.92
N PRO A 319 -11.25 27.26 29.81
CA PRO A 319 -10.31 26.12 29.80
C PRO A 319 -8.97 26.45 30.47
N THR A 320 -8.48 25.54 31.31
CA THR A 320 -7.13 25.60 31.89
C THR A 320 -6.15 24.80 31.03
N PRO A 321 -4.93 25.32 30.76
CA PRO A 321 -3.92 24.66 29.94
C PRO A 321 -3.05 23.69 30.76
N LEU A 322 -2.81 22.48 30.25
CA LEU A 322 -1.76 21.61 30.78
C LEU A 322 -0.39 21.99 30.18
N ALA A 323 0.54 22.33 31.07
CA ALA A 323 1.98 22.48 30.79
C ALA A 323 2.76 21.34 31.52
N PRO A 324 4.09 21.22 31.35
CA PRO A 324 4.75 20.17 30.58
C PRO A 324 5.41 19.09 31.45
N ALA A 325 5.43 17.84 30.98
CA ALA A 325 6.24 16.78 31.59
C ALA A 325 7.68 16.80 31.04
N GLN A 326 8.63 16.79 31.98
CA GLN A 326 10.08 16.91 31.91
C GLN A 326 10.79 15.66 31.29
N PRO A 327 12.09 15.76 30.95
CA PRO A 327 12.72 15.00 29.87
C PRO A 327 13.13 13.57 30.23
N ILE A 328 13.06 12.69 29.22
CA ILE A 328 13.55 11.30 29.25
C ILE A 328 15.07 11.31 29.46
N GLN A 329 15.51 10.62 30.51
CA GLN A 329 16.92 10.35 30.80
C GLN A 329 17.60 9.57 29.66
N SER A 330 18.76 10.07 29.29
CA SER A 330 19.74 9.51 28.37
C SER A 330 20.21 8.13 28.86
N ALA A 331 19.92 7.09 28.08
CA ALA A 331 20.59 5.79 28.22
C ALA A 331 22.04 5.93 27.71
N GLN A 332 23.00 5.73 28.61
CA GLN A 332 24.43 5.77 28.32
C GLN A 332 24.86 4.49 27.56
N PRO A 333 25.82 4.55 26.62
CA PRO A 333 26.24 3.39 25.84
C PRO A 333 27.09 2.42 26.67
N ALA A 334 26.85 1.12 26.51
CA ALA A 334 27.71 0.06 27.04
C ALA A 334 29.10 0.11 26.37
N GLN A 335 30.16 0.15 27.18
CA GLN A 335 31.55 -0.01 26.74
C GLN A 335 31.92 -1.49 26.54
N PRO A 336 32.95 -1.79 25.71
CA PRO A 336 33.23 -3.12 25.19
C PRO A 336 34.13 -3.95 26.11
N GLY A 337 33.73 -5.20 26.38
CA GLY A 337 34.57 -6.23 27.00
C GLY A 337 35.38 -6.99 25.96
N GLN A 338 36.70 -7.05 26.17
CA GLN A 338 37.70 -7.77 25.36
C GLN A 338 37.74 -9.29 25.66
N PRO A 339 38.46 -10.10 24.86
CA PRO A 339 38.09 -11.45 24.46
C PRO A 339 38.67 -12.55 25.36
N GLY A 340 37.95 -13.68 25.47
CA GLY A 340 38.47 -14.84 26.17
C GLY A 340 37.62 -16.09 26.06
N GLN A 341 38.17 -17.04 25.31
CA GLN A 341 38.04 -18.50 25.44
C GLN A 341 36.92 -19.24 24.67
N ILE A 342 37.46 -20.01 23.73
CA ILE A 342 36.93 -21.13 22.98
C ILE A 342 36.43 -22.21 23.94
N GLN A 343 35.20 -22.69 23.75
CA GLN A 343 34.82 -24.03 24.17
C GLN A 343 33.90 -24.65 23.12
N ALA A 344 34.41 -25.72 22.50
CA ALA A 344 33.72 -26.59 21.56
C ALA A 344 33.14 -27.79 22.31
N ALA A 345 31.91 -28.19 21.97
CA ALA A 345 31.36 -29.55 22.12
C ALA A 345 29.99 -29.62 21.40
N PRO A 346 29.48 -30.81 21.04
CA PRO A 346 29.99 -31.64 19.96
C PRO A 346 28.92 -31.89 18.88
N ALA A 347 29.38 -32.46 17.77
CA ALA A 347 28.59 -32.88 16.62
C ALA A 347 27.53 -33.93 16.98
N GLN A 348 26.34 -33.79 16.39
CA GLN A 348 25.44 -34.91 16.13
C GLN A 348 25.11 -34.96 14.64
N THR A 349 25.57 -36.05 14.04
CA THR A 349 25.30 -36.54 12.69
C THR A 349 23.91 -37.15 12.59
N GLY A 350 23.24 -36.90 11.46
CA GLY A 350 22.50 -37.92 10.72
C GLY A 350 21.00 -38.03 10.98
N ALA A 351 20.21 -37.39 10.11
CA ALA A 351 18.95 -37.96 9.62
C ALA A 351 18.65 -37.36 8.23
N GLU A 352 18.83 -38.20 7.21
CA GLU A 352 18.44 -37.95 5.82
C GLU A 352 16.91 -38.11 5.61
N THR A 353 16.49 -37.72 4.40
CA THR A 353 15.22 -38.02 3.68
C THR A 353 14.09 -36.97 3.80
N PRO A 354 13.23 -36.79 2.77
CA PRO A 354 13.56 -36.15 1.50
C PRO A 354 12.51 -35.10 1.04
N GLY A 355 12.84 -34.32 0.02
CA GLY A 355 11.84 -33.91 -0.99
C GLY A 355 10.89 -32.77 -0.63
N GLY A 356 11.42 -31.58 -0.32
CA GLY A 356 10.65 -30.34 -0.37
C GLY A 356 10.69 -29.72 -1.76
N LEU A 357 9.61 -29.87 -2.53
CA LEU A 357 9.35 -29.15 -3.77
C LEU A 357 9.36 -27.64 -3.50
N ALA A 358 10.53 -27.02 -3.66
CA ALA A 358 10.66 -25.57 -3.71
C ALA A 358 10.09 -25.09 -5.04
N LEU A 359 8.81 -24.70 -5.04
CA LEU A 359 8.18 -24.04 -6.17
C LEU A 359 8.71 -22.60 -6.21
N LYS A 360 9.92 -22.49 -6.78
CA LYS A 360 10.58 -21.27 -7.18
C LYS A 360 9.71 -20.62 -8.25
N ILE A 361 9.12 -19.48 -7.94
CA ILE A 361 8.67 -18.60 -9.00
C ILE A 361 9.93 -17.92 -9.53
N GLU A 362 10.55 -18.51 -10.55
CA GLU A 362 11.55 -17.80 -11.35
C GLU A 362 10.88 -16.56 -11.97
N PRO A 363 11.54 -15.39 -11.98
CA PRO A 363 11.07 -14.29 -12.81
C PRO A 363 11.09 -14.75 -14.27
N PRO A 364 10.13 -14.35 -15.12
CA PRO A 364 10.09 -14.80 -16.50
C PRO A 364 11.40 -14.44 -17.20
N VAL A 365 12.12 -15.48 -17.65
CA VAL A 365 13.24 -15.41 -18.58
C VAL A 365 12.69 -14.83 -19.90
N GLY A 366 12.58 -13.52 -19.98
CA GLY A 366 11.96 -12.83 -21.11
C GLY A 366 12.20 -11.32 -21.18
N LEU A 367 12.49 -10.66 -20.06
CA LEU A 367 12.70 -9.20 -20.04
C LEU A 367 13.92 -8.74 -20.86
N GLY A 368 14.95 -9.58 -20.99
CA GLY A 368 16.15 -9.25 -21.77
C GLY A 368 15.94 -9.21 -23.28
N LYS A 369 14.95 -9.93 -23.82
CA LYS A 369 14.68 -9.96 -25.27
C LYS A 369 13.62 -8.94 -25.71
N MET A 370 12.70 -8.54 -24.82
CA MET A 370 11.72 -7.49 -25.14
C MET A 370 12.33 -6.08 -25.06
N LEU A 371 13.25 -5.83 -24.13
CA LEU A 371 13.82 -4.48 -23.96
C LEU A 371 14.77 -4.05 -25.10
N ILE A 372 15.32 -4.98 -25.88
CA ILE A 372 16.17 -4.63 -27.05
C ILE A 372 15.32 -4.36 -28.30
N SER A 373 14.15 -5.01 -28.41
CA SER A 373 13.23 -4.83 -29.56
C SER A 373 12.48 -3.49 -29.51
N GLU A 374 12.13 -2.99 -28.32
CA GLU A 374 11.43 -1.71 -28.15
C GLU A 374 12.38 -0.51 -28.08
N PHE A 375 13.70 -0.73 -27.90
CA PHE A 375 14.71 0.35 -27.96
C PHE A 375 15.10 0.74 -29.40
N CYS A 376 14.70 -0.07 -30.38
CA CYS A 376 15.07 0.09 -31.79
C CYS A 376 13.87 0.42 -32.72
N LYS A 377 12.72 0.81 -32.16
CA LYS A 377 11.54 1.24 -32.93
C LYS A 377 11.11 2.65 -32.60
#